data_AF-A0A2W6TW31-F1
#
_entry.id   AF-A0A2W6TW31-F1
#
_cell.length_a   1.000
_cell.length_b   1.000
_cell.length_c   1.000
_cell.angle_alpha   90.00
_cell.angle_beta   90.00
_cell.angle_gamma   90.00
#
_symmetry.space_group_name_H-M   'P 1'
#
loop_
_entity.id
_entity.type
_entity.pdbx_description
1 polymer ?
#
loop_
_entity_poly.entity_id
_entity_poly.type
_entity_poly.pdbx_seq_one_letter_code
_entity_poly.pdbx_strand_id
1 'polypeptide(L)'
;MVKNHHIRFFEITLDGTEEFHDKRRFLKSGEKSYKIIMENLISILNHEEFDKLNAAISIRCNVDKMNDEAAILLIDELKNLGLHKKITNFYVAPIHSWGNDAHLKSLEVENFADKEIEWLMYCLKNEFSSASILPQRKKQTCMAVDPKAELVDAYGNIYNCTEISYVPSYDDAGYILGNLDTLSPDDLLPKRDFINWYDLIRENKSNSPCHTCKILPICGGACPKTWKEGIFSCPPIKFNIEDRIALSYLISQKGAEVFETF
;
A
#
# COMPACT_ATOMS: atom_id res chain seq x y z
N MET A 1 17.89 15.03 -1.33
CA MET A 1 16.64 14.55 -1.96
C MET A 1 15.61 15.65 -2.12
N VAL A 2 15.09 16.24 -1.03
CA VAL A 2 14.00 17.23 -1.12
C VAL A 2 14.40 18.53 -1.84
N LYS A 3 15.51 19.17 -1.45
CA LYS A 3 15.97 20.44 -2.04
C LYS A 3 16.48 20.27 -3.49
N ASN A 4 17.38 19.31 -3.70
CA ASN A 4 18.11 19.16 -4.97
C ASN A 4 17.35 18.36 -6.04
N HIS A 5 16.46 17.45 -5.64
CA HIS A 5 15.75 16.54 -6.55
C HIS A 5 14.22 16.64 -6.44
N HIS A 6 13.71 17.56 -5.61
CA HIS A 6 12.28 17.83 -5.44
C HIS A 6 11.43 16.60 -5.08
N ILE A 7 12.04 15.59 -4.45
CA ILE A 7 11.31 14.44 -3.92
C ILE A 7 10.55 14.90 -2.67
N ARG A 8 9.22 14.82 -2.72
CA ARG A 8 8.33 15.31 -1.64
C ARG A 8 7.63 14.21 -0.87
N PHE A 9 7.60 12.99 -1.37
CA PHE A 9 6.90 11.88 -0.73
C PHE A 9 7.84 10.72 -0.48
N PHE A 10 7.83 10.21 0.75
CA PHE A 10 8.64 9.08 1.18
C PHE A 10 7.70 8.07 1.86
N GLU A 11 7.68 6.85 1.34
CA GLU A 11 7.05 5.73 2.02
C GLU A 11 8.12 4.91 2.75
N ILE A 12 7.92 4.73 4.06
CA ILE A 12 8.79 3.95 4.92
C ILE A 12 8.00 2.75 5.39
N THR A 13 8.57 1.56 5.24
CA THR A 13 7.91 0.33 5.68
C THR A 13 8.43 -0.11 7.04
N LEU A 14 7.52 -0.29 8.00
CA LEU A 14 7.79 -0.84 9.32
C LEU A 14 6.72 -1.90 9.65
N ASP A 15 7.08 -3.19 9.60
CA ASP A 15 6.12 -4.31 9.79
C ASP A 15 5.79 -4.62 11.28
N GLY A 16 5.75 -3.57 12.11
CA GLY A 16 5.62 -3.66 13.56
C GLY A 16 6.84 -3.12 14.31
N THR A 17 6.87 -3.36 15.63
CA THR A 17 8.03 -3.09 16.50
C THR A 17 9.22 -3.98 16.14
N GLU A 18 10.39 -3.75 16.76
CA GLU A 18 11.64 -4.47 16.48
C GLU A 18 11.45 -5.99 16.38
N GLU A 19 10.72 -6.58 17.33
CA GLU A 19 10.49 -8.03 17.38
C GLU A 19 9.78 -8.56 16.12
N PHE A 20 8.77 -7.85 15.63
CA PHE A 20 8.00 -8.27 14.46
C PHE A 20 8.72 -7.93 13.15
N HIS A 21 9.32 -6.73 13.10
CA HIS A 21 9.98 -6.22 11.91
C HIS A 21 11.20 -7.07 11.53
N ASP A 22 12.11 -7.31 12.47
CA ASP A 22 13.39 -7.97 12.19
C ASP A 22 13.24 -9.47 11.89
N LYS A 23 12.10 -10.09 12.24
CA LYS A 23 11.77 -11.46 11.82
C LYS A 23 11.65 -11.58 10.29
N ARG A 24 11.35 -10.48 9.59
CA ARG A 24 11.00 -10.47 8.15
C ARG A 24 11.89 -9.55 7.32
N ARG A 25 12.39 -8.47 7.93
CA ARG A 25 13.13 -7.40 7.26
C ARG A 25 14.52 -7.24 7.88
N PHE A 26 15.33 -8.30 7.82
CA PHE A 26 16.74 -8.23 8.15
C PHE A 26 17.57 -7.84 6.91
N LEU A 27 18.77 -7.32 7.12
CA LEU A 27 19.74 -7.01 6.08
C LEU A 27 20.23 -8.30 5.41
N LYS A 28 20.84 -8.21 4.22
CA LYS A 28 21.42 -9.39 3.55
C LYS A 28 22.48 -10.11 4.39
N SER A 29 23.12 -9.40 5.33
CA SER A 29 24.05 -9.95 6.32
C SER A 29 23.37 -10.81 7.39
N GLY A 30 22.04 -10.78 7.50
CA GLY A 30 21.26 -11.34 8.60
C GLY A 30 21.09 -10.38 9.79
N GLU A 31 21.68 -9.19 9.73
CA GLU A 31 21.56 -8.19 10.79
C GLU A 31 20.18 -7.53 10.81
N LYS A 32 19.79 -7.07 12.00
CA LYS A 32 18.55 -6.34 12.24
C LYS A 32 18.52 -5.00 11.51
N SER A 33 17.36 -4.58 10.99
CA SER A 33 17.22 -3.31 10.26
C SER A 33 16.31 -2.30 10.96
N TYR A 34 15.44 -2.74 11.87
CA TYR A 34 14.47 -1.89 12.54
C TYR A 34 15.09 -0.65 13.17
N LYS A 35 16.12 -0.84 14.00
CA LYS A 35 16.80 0.24 14.71
C LYS A 35 17.40 1.28 13.77
N ILE A 36 18.00 0.84 12.66
CA ILE A 36 18.58 1.73 11.64
C ILE A 36 17.48 2.62 11.04
N ILE A 37 16.32 2.03 10.72
CA ILE A 37 15.19 2.76 10.16
C ILE A 37 14.64 3.76 11.17
N MET A 38 14.45 3.35 12.43
CA MET A 38 13.92 4.21 13.50
C MET A 38 14.85 5.37 13.85
N GLU A 39 16.16 5.14 13.94
CA GLU A 39 17.15 6.19 14.17
C GLU A 39 17.13 7.24 13.04
N ASN A 40 17.07 6.80 11.78
CA ASN A 40 16.93 7.68 10.63
C ASN A 40 15.62 8.46 10.68
N LEU A 41 14.50 7.80 11.00
CA LEU A 41 13.19 8.45 11.10
C LEU A 41 13.19 9.54 12.16
N ILE A 42 13.69 9.24 13.36
CA ILE A 42 13.83 10.20 14.46
C ILE A 42 14.70 11.38 14.02
N SER A 43 15.86 11.10 13.40
CA SER A 43 16.78 12.14 12.93
C SER A 43 16.13 13.06 11.89
N ILE A 44 15.43 12.49 10.90
CA ILE A 44 14.77 13.23 9.83
C ILE A 44 13.62 14.09 10.38
N LEU A 45 12.74 13.49 11.19
CA LEU A 45 11.56 14.19 11.70
C LEU A 45 11.90 15.26 12.75
N ASN A 46 13.02 15.12 13.46
CA ASN A 46 13.51 16.13 14.41
C ASN A 46 14.45 17.17 13.79
N HIS A 47 14.76 17.04 12.50
CA HIS A 47 15.58 18.03 11.81
C HIS A 47 14.87 19.39 11.74
N GLU A 48 15.57 20.48 12.07
CA GLU A 48 15.00 21.84 12.19
C GLU A 48 14.36 22.38 10.88
N GLU A 49 14.79 21.84 9.74
CA GLU A 49 14.24 22.23 8.43
C GLU A 49 13.05 21.36 8.00
N PHE A 50 12.73 20.26 8.68
CA PHE A 50 11.73 19.30 8.22
C PHE A 50 10.38 19.97 7.92
N ASP A 51 9.88 20.78 8.85
CA ASP A 51 8.59 21.48 8.71
C ASP A 51 8.61 22.51 7.56
N LYS A 52 9.79 23.05 7.21
CA LYS A 52 9.96 24.01 6.10
C LYS A 52 10.07 23.32 4.74
N LEU A 53 10.44 22.04 4.73
CA LEU A 53 10.69 21.28 3.50
C LEU A 53 9.42 20.82 2.81
N ASN A 54 8.26 20.88 3.48
CA ASN A 54 6.97 20.40 2.96
C ASN A 54 7.10 19.01 2.31
N ALA A 55 7.79 18.11 3.01
CA ALA A 55 7.93 16.71 2.63
C ALA A 55 6.96 15.86 3.45
N ALA A 56 6.36 14.86 2.83
CA ALA A 56 5.44 13.92 3.44
C ALA A 56 6.15 12.59 3.69
N ILE A 57 6.01 12.08 4.91
CA ILE A 57 6.45 10.73 5.29
C ILE A 57 5.21 9.90 5.59
N SER A 58 5.03 8.82 4.83
CA SER A 58 4.01 7.81 5.07
C SER A 58 4.66 6.56 5.65
N ILE A 59 4.08 5.99 6.69
CA ILE A 59 4.48 4.70 7.24
C ILE A 59 3.48 3.64 6.76
N ARG A 60 4.02 2.57 6.18
CA ARG A 60 3.29 1.37 5.79
C ARG A 60 3.66 0.24 6.75
N CYS A 61 2.66 -0.39 7.38
CA CYS A 61 2.86 -1.56 8.23
C CYS A 61 2.25 -2.80 7.55
N ASN A 62 3.06 -3.79 7.16
CA ASN A 62 2.50 -5.02 6.62
C ASN A 62 2.14 -5.99 7.76
N VAL A 63 0.92 -6.52 7.70
CA VAL A 63 0.43 -7.50 8.68
C VAL A 63 -0.11 -8.75 8.00
N ASP A 64 -0.03 -9.84 8.74
CA ASP A 64 -0.60 -11.13 8.40
C ASP A 64 -1.22 -11.79 9.64
N LYS A 65 -1.59 -13.08 9.53
CA LYS A 65 -2.23 -13.83 10.61
C LYS A 65 -1.40 -13.93 11.91
N MET A 66 -0.10 -13.59 11.90
CA MET A 66 0.81 -13.77 13.03
C MET A 66 1.26 -12.47 13.70
N ASN A 67 0.92 -11.29 13.17
CA ASN A 67 1.40 -10.00 13.69
C ASN A 67 0.37 -8.86 13.56
N ASP A 68 -0.91 -9.18 13.64
CA ASP A 68 -1.99 -8.20 13.57
C ASP A 68 -1.98 -7.22 14.75
N GLU A 69 -1.48 -7.62 15.92
CA GLU A 69 -1.24 -6.73 17.06
C GLU A 69 -0.05 -5.78 16.85
N ALA A 70 0.86 -6.09 15.93
CA ALA A 70 2.11 -5.36 15.76
C ALA A 70 1.89 -3.92 15.27
N ALA A 71 0.80 -3.67 14.55
CA ALA A 71 0.42 -2.32 14.12
C ALA A 71 0.08 -1.42 15.32
N ILE A 72 -0.67 -1.94 16.30
CA ILE A 72 -1.06 -1.20 17.52
C ILE A 72 0.18 -0.85 18.33
N LEU A 73 1.06 -1.83 18.56
CA LEU A 73 2.31 -1.63 19.31
C LEU A 73 3.24 -0.60 18.62
N LEU A 74 3.30 -0.61 17.28
CA LEU A 74 4.06 0.38 16.53
C LEU A 74 3.45 1.77 16.61
N ILE A 75 2.11 1.89 16.57
CA ILE A 75 1.42 3.18 16.76
C ILE A 75 1.78 3.78 18.12
N ASP A 76 1.77 2.98 19.19
CA ASP A 76 2.16 3.42 20.54
C ASP A 76 3.62 3.87 20.59
N GLU A 77 4.54 3.11 20.01
CA GLU A 77 5.96 3.45 19.99
C GLU A 77 6.19 4.79 19.28
N LEU A 78 5.58 4.99 18.11
CA LEU A 78 5.66 6.24 17.35
C LEU A 78 5.03 7.42 18.08
N LYS A 79 3.94 7.19 18.85
CA LYS A 79 3.33 8.19 19.72
C LYS A 79 4.26 8.57 20.86
N ASN A 80 4.81 7.59 21.57
CA ASN A 80 5.71 7.77 22.71
C ASN A 80 7.00 8.50 22.33
N LEU A 81 7.49 8.30 21.10
CA LEU A 81 8.62 9.03 20.52
C LEU A 81 8.26 10.44 20.02
N GLY A 82 6.99 10.84 20.08
CA GLY A 82 6.53 12.16 19.62
C GLY A 82 6.47 12.33 18.10
N LEU A 83 6.55 11.25 17.33
CA LEU A 83 6.65 11.29 15.85
C LEU A 83 5.28 11.35 15.15
N HIS A 84 4.24 10.81 15.78
CA HIS A 84 2.87 10.68 15.26
C HIS A 84 2.30 11.91 14.52
N LYS A 85 2.53 13.14 15.03
CA LYS A 85 2.03 14.39 14.40
C LYS A 85 2.80 14.85 13.17
N LYS A 86 4.00 14.28 12.94
CA LYS A 86 4.85 14.59 11.77
C LYS A 86 4.76 13.52 10.68
N ILE A 87 4.21 12.35 11.02
CA ILE A 87 3.91 11.29 10.06
C ILE A 87 2.63 11.69 9.32
N THR A 88 2.77 11.89 8.01
CA THR A 88 1.66 12.35 7.17
C THR A 88 0.61 11.29 7.00
N ASN A 89 0.96 10.01 7.02
CA ASN A 89 0.01 8.91 6.90
C ASN A 89 0.56 7.66 7.57
N PHE A 90 -0.28 6.91 8.27
CA PHE A 90 0.01 5.57 8.76
C PHE A 90 -1.07 4.65 8.23
N TYR A 91 -0.69 3.57 7.56
CA TYR A 91 -1.66 2.60 7.09
C TYR A 91 -1.11 1.18 7.17
N VAL A 92 -2.04 0.26 7.38
CA VAL A 92 -1.76 -1.16 7.44
C VAL A 92 -2.08 -1.78 6.09
N ALA A 93 -1.20 -2.67 5.61
CA ALA A 93 -1.38 -3.37 4.35
C ALA A 93 -1.37 -4.89 4.56
N PRO A 94 -2.29 -5.64 3.93
CA PRO A 94 -2.22 -7.09 3.95
C PRO A 94 -1.06 -7.58 3.09
N ILE A 95 -0.56 -8.78 3.39
CA ILE A 95 0.39 -9.48 2.51
C ILE A 95 -0.37 -10.02 1.29
N HIS A 96 0.21 -9.83 0.12
CA HIS A 96 -0.36 -10.30 -1.15
C HIS A 96 0.59 -11.29 -1.85
N SER A 97 0.06 -12.02 -2.83
CA SER A 97 0.87 -12.90 -3.67
C SER A 97 1.79 -12.08 -4.57
N TRP A 98 3.08 -12.34 -4.50
CA TRP A 98 4.10 -11.83 -5.43
C TRP A 98 4.47 -12.88 -6.48
N GLY A 99 3.47 -13.66 -6.94
CA GLY A 99 3.72 -14.86 -7.74
C GLY A 99 4.21 -16.04 -6.89
N ASN A 100 3.84 -16.03 -5.61
CA ASN A 100 4.15 -17.04 -4.61
C ASN A 100 2.99 -17.21 -3.61
N ASP A 101 3.17 -18.13 -2.67
CA ASP A 101 2.14 -18.47 -1.67
C ASP A 101 2.09 -17.53 -0.46
N ALA A 102 2.69 -16.33 -0.53
CA ALA A 102 2.67 -15.39 0.58
C ALA A 102 1.24 -14.98 0.99
N HIS A 103 0.32 -14.96 0.03
CA HIS A 103 -1.10 -14.69 0.26
C HIS A 103 -1.76 -15.69 1.24
N LEU A 104 -1.27 -16.93 1.34
CA LEU A 104 -1.81 -17.94 2.26
C LEU A 104 -1.62 -17.55 3.74
N LYS A 105 -0.63 -16.70 4.03
CA LYS A 105 -0.37 -16.18 5.37
C LYS A 105 -1.20 -14.95 5.70
N SER A 106 -1.76 -14.28 4.69
CA SER A 106 -2.59 -13.09 4.87
C SER A 106 -3.82 -13.41 5.70
N LEU A 107 -4.32 -12.39 6.42
CA LEU A 107 -5.66 -12.40 6.97
C LEU A 107 -6.69 -12.55 5.83
N GLU A 108 -7.79 -13.24 6.13
CA GLU A 108 -8.98 -13.19 5.28
C GLU A 108 -9.45 -11.73 5.16
N VAL A 109 -9.95 -11.34 4.00
CA VAL A 109 -10.18 -9.91 3.69
C VAL A 109 -11.24 -9.28 4.60
N GLU A 110 -12.26 -10.03 5.00
CA GLU A 110 -13.28 -9.60 5.96
C GLU A 110 -12.64 -9.34 7.33
N ASN A 111 -11.82 -10.26 7.85
CA ASN A 111 -11.12 -10.08 9.12
C ASN A 111 -10.14 -8.91 9.08
N PHE A 112 -9.45 -8.72 7.94
CA PHE A 112 -8.60 -7.55 7.74
C PHE A 112 -9.43 -6.26 7.74
N ALA A 113 -10.60 -6.25 7.09
CA ALA A 113 -11.47 -5.09 7.03
C ALA A 113 -11.98 -4.67 8.41
N ASP A 114 -12.31 -5.65 9.27
CA ASP A 114 -12.72 -5.38 10.66
C ASP A 114 -11.56 -4.76 11.47
N LYS A 115 -10.36 -5.37 11.40
CA LYS A 115 -9.16 -4.86 12.07
C LYS A 115 -8.70 -3.50 11.53
N GLU A 116 -8.96 -3.23 10.26
CA GLU A 116 -8.65 -1.93 9.67
C GLU A 116 -9.43 -0.80 10.35
N ILE A 117 -10.68 -1.04 10.77
CA ILE A 117 -11.43 -0.08 11.59
C ILE A 117 -10.79 0.12 12.96
N GLU A 118 -10.38 -0.98 13.61
CA GLU A 118 -9.66 -0.94 14.89
C GLU A 118 -8.38 -0.09 14.81
N TRP A 119 -7.51 -0.36 13.82
CA TRP A 119 -6.28 0.40 13.60
C TRP A 119 -6.55 1.87 13.29
N LEU A 120 -7.58 2.19 12.49
CA LEU A 120 -7.98 3.57 12.21
C LEU A 120 -8.42 4.30 13.47
N MET A 121 -9.26 3.67 14.30
CA MET A 121 -9.67 4.21 15.59
C MET A 121 -8.46 4.43 16.51
N TYR A 122 -7.50 3.49 16.50
CA TYR A 122 -6.29 3.58 17.32
C TYR A 122 -5.36 4.71 16.90
N CYS A 123 -5.18 4.93 15.59
CA CYS A 123 -4.46 6.08 15.06
C CYS A 123 -5.12 7.41 15.48
N LEU A 124 -6.45 7.49 15.42
CA LEU A 124 -7.20 8.67 15.82
C LEU A 124 -7.06 8.96 17.32
N LYS A 125 -7.22 7.93 18.16
CA LYS A 125 -6.98 8.00 19.62
C LYS A 125 -5.58 8.50 19.94
N ASN A 126 -4.58 8.10 19.16
CA ASN A 126 -3.18 8.51 19.33
C ASN A 126 -2.82 9.82 18.61
N GLU A 127 -3.79 10.58 18.10
CA GLU A 127 -3.61 11.89 17.44
C GLU A 127 -2.72 11.86 16.18
N PHE A 128 -2.74 10.77 15.40
CA PHE A 128 -2.05 10.73 14.12
C PHE A 128 -2.67 11.73 13.13
N SER A 129 -1.83 12.42 12.36
CA SER A 129 -2.26 13.56 11.52
C SER A 129 -3.15 13.18 10.33
N SER A 130 -3.09 11.95 9.84
CA SER A 130 -3.99 11.49 8.78
C SER A 130 -4.30 10.01 8.93
N ALA A 131 -5.54 9.73 9.30
CA ALA A 131 -6.21 8.49 8.98
C ALA A 131 -7.25 8.85 7.92
N SER A 132 -7.03 8.53 6.64
CA SER A 132 -8.05 8.74 5.61
C SER A 132 -9.21 7.77 5.86
N ILE A 133 -10.26 8.28 6.51
CA ILE A 133 -11.41 7.47 6.93
C ILE A 133 -12.26 7.08 5.73
N LEU A 134 -12.66 8.08 4.95
CA LEU A 134 -13.43 7.86 3.74
C LEU A 134 -12.47 7.68 2.55
N PRO A 135 -12.77 6.72 1.66
CA PRO A 135 -11.94 6.52 0.49
C PRO A 135 -12.17 7.63 -0.53
N GLN A 136 -11.15 7.91 -1.32
CA GLN A 136 -11.25 8.81 -2.46
C GLN A 136 -11.63 8.05 -3.73
N ARG A 137 -12.23 8.75 -4.69
CA ARG A 137 -12.49 8.18 -6.02
C ARG A 137 -11.17 7.77 -6.67
N LYS A 138 -11.10 6.53 -7.15
CA LYS A 138 -9.93 6.02 -7.83
C LYS A 138 -10.07 6.22 -9.33
N LYS A 139 -9.26 7.13 -9.90
CA LYS A 139 -9.26 7.44 -11.34
C LYS A 139 -8.58 6.37 -12.18
N GLN A 140 -7.66 5.62 -11.58
CA GLN A 140 -6.87 4.58 -12.22
C GLN A 140 -6.52 3.49 -11.21
N THR A 141 -6.52 2.23 -11.64
CA THR A 141 -6.39 1.04 -10.77
C THR A 141 -4.96 0.86 -10.28
N CYS A 142 -4.01 0.83 -11.19
CA CYS A 142 -2.58 0.82 -10.93
C CYS A 142 -1.83 1.13 -12.25
N MET A 143 -0.50 1.09 -12.23
CA MET A 143 0.29 1.30 -13.45
C MET A 143 0.05 0.26 -14.55
N ALA A 144 -0.38 -0.96 -14.21
CA ALA A 144 -0.57 -2.02 -15.21
C ALA A 144 -1.68 -1.71 -16.23
N VAL A 145 -2.61 -0.83 -15.88
CA VAL A 145 -3.71 -0.39 -16.76
C VAL A 145 -3.44 0.97 -17.40
N ASP A 146 -2.27 1.57 -17.14
CA ASP A 146 -1.89 2.87 -17.66
C ASP A 146 -0.99 2.68 -18.89
N PRO A 147 -1.38 3.19 -20.07
CA PRO A 147 -0.56 3.07 -21.26
C PRO A 147 0.68 3.97 -21.22
N LYS A 148 0.85 4.78 -20.16
CA LYS A 148 1.97 5.71 -19.99
C LYS A 148 2.84 5.39 -18.76
N ALA A 149 2.60 4.26 -18.09
CA ALA A 149 3.37 3.89 -16.90
C ALA A 149 4.18 2.61 -17.13
N GLU A 150 5.43 2.65 -16.69
CA GLU A 150 6.44 1.61 -16.92
C GLU A 150 7.24 1.34 -15.66
N LEU A 151 7.60 0.08 -15.47
CA LEU A 151 8.66 -0.34 -14.58
C LEU A 151 9.87 -0.65 -15.44
N VAL A 152 11.01 -0.09 -15.07
CA VAL A 152 12.31 -0.45 -15.62
C VAL A 152 13.10 -1.15 -14.52
N ASP A 153 13.52 -2.39 -14.77
CA ASP A 153 14.31 -3.17 -13.81
C ASP A 153 15.80 -2.80 -13.86
N ALA A 154 16.62 -3.35 -12.97
CA ALA A 154 18.06 -3.06 -12.90
C ALA A 154 18.87 -3.55 -14.12
N TYR A 155 18.28 -4.38 -14.99
CA TYR A 155 18.87 -4.82 -16.26
C TYR A 155 18.31 -4.04 -17.46
N GLY A 156 17.51 -3.00 -17.21
CA GLY A 156 16.89 -2.19 -18.25
C GLY A 156 15.67 -2.84 -18.90
N ASN A 157 15.17 -3.98 -18.42
CA ASN A 157 13.96 -4.58 -18.97
C ASN A 157 12.73 -3.77 -18.54
N ILE A 158 11.79 -3.66 -19.47
CA ILE A 158 10.62 -2.81 -19.33
C ILE A 158 9.38 -3.69 -19.14
N TYR A 159 8.61 -3.38 -18.11
CA TYR A 159 7.34 -4.03 -17.76
C TYR A 159 6.27 -2.97 -17.51
N ASN A 160 5.00 -3.36 -17.47
CA ASN A 160 3.92 -2.48 -17.00
C ASN A 160 3.42 -2.84 -15.59
N CYS A 161 4.01 -3.83 -14.92
CA CYS A 161 3.56 -4.26 -13.59
C CYS A 161 4.75 -4.45 -12.64
N THR A 162 4.65 -3.91 -11.42
CA THR A 162 5.66 -4.06 -10.36
C THR A 162 5.79 -5.48 -9.83
N GLU A 163 4.75 -6.29 -9.99
CA GLU A 163 4.61 -7.62 -9.38
C GLU A 163 5.05 -8.76 -10.30
N ILE A 164 5.78 -8.43 -11.37
CA ILE A 164 6.22 -9.38 -12.40
C ILE A 164 7.74 -9.46 -12.49
N SER A 165 8.43 -8.32 -12.45
CA SER A 165 9.90 -8.28 -12.51
C SER A 165 10.50 -9.13 -11.39
N TYR A 166 11.51 -9.94 -11.73
CA TYR A 166 12.23 -10.83 -10.80
C TYR A 166 11.40 -11.94 -10.14
N VAL A 167 10.29 -12.33 -10.75
CA VAL A 167 9.47 -13.44 -10.28
C VAL A 167 9.61 -14.63 -11.24
N PRO A 168 10.30 -15.72 -10.83
CA PRO A 168 10.64 -16.82 -11.75
C PRO A 168 9.45 -17.50 -12.43
N SER A 169 8.27 -17.47 -11.81
CA SER A 169 7.05 -18.04 -12.41
C SER A 169 6.52 -17.26 -13.62
N TYR A 170 7.04 -16.06 -13.88
CA TYR A 170 6.74 -15.29 -15.09
C TYR A 170 7.90 -15.21 -16.07
N ASP A 171 9.01 -15.88 -15.80
CA ASP A 171 10.07 -16.07 -16.79
C ASP A 171 9.42 -16.75 -18.01
N ASP A 172 9.66 -16.20 -19.21
CA ASP A 172 9.07 -16.62 -20.49
C ASP A 172 7.54 -16.47 -20.65
N ALA A 173 6.84 -15.86 -19.70
CA ALA A 173 5.39 -15.63 -19.78
C ALA A 173 4.98 -14.46 -20.72
N GLY A 174 5.95 -13.82 -21.39
CA GLY A 174 5.72 -12.78 -22.39
C GLY A 174 5.39 -11.39 -21.83
N TYR A 175 5.72 -11.11 -20.57
CA TYR A 175 5.45 -9.81 -19.93
C TYR A 175 6.53 -8.74 -20.15
N ILE A 176 7.71 -9.11 -20.68
CA ILE A 176 8.76 -8.14 -21.01
C ILE A 176 8.33 -7.36 -22.26
N LEU A 177 8.19 -6.05 -22.12
CA LEU A 177 7.76 -5.15 -23.20
C LEU A 177 8.93 -4.69 -24.07
N GLY A 178 10.16 -4.75 -23.55
CA GLY A 178 11.38 -4.31 -24.23
C GLY A 178 12.55 -4.18 -23.27
N ASN A 179 13.66 -3.66 -23.77
CA ASN A 179 14.84 -3.32 -22.98
C ASN A 179 15.38 -1.94 -23.40
N LEU A 180 15.83 -1.13 -22.44
CA LEU A 180 16.35 0.21 -22.70
C LEU A 180 17.52 0.26 -23.69
N ASP A 181 18.32 -0.80 -23.78
CA ASP A 181 19.48 -0.85 -24.68
C ASP A 181 19.08 -1.05 -26.15
N THR A 182 17.89 -1.63 -26.39
CA THR A 182 17.48 -2.08 -27.73
C THR A 182 16.26 -1.35 -28.27
N LEU A 183 15.46 -0.75 -27.39
CA LEU A 183 14.15 -0.23 -27.76
C LEU A 183 14.16 1.31 -27.81
N SER A 184 13.67 1.89 -28.92
CA SER A 184 13.41 3.32 -28.98
C SER A 184 12.19 3.66 -28.10
N PRO A 185 12.14 4.85 -27.44
CA PRO A 185 10.94 5.30 -26.74
C PRO A 185 9.66 5.29 -27.60
N ASP A 186 9.80 5.48 -28.91
CA ASP A 186 8.68 5.46 -29.86
C ASP A 186 8.14 4.03 -30.14
N ASP A 187 8.91 3.00 -29.80
CA ASP A 187 8.57 1.59 -30.07
C ASP A 187 7.83 0.91 -28.90
N LEU A 188 7.63 1.61 -27.77
CA LEU A 188 7.00 1.11 -26.53
C LEU A 188 5.48 0.82 -26.63
N LEU A 189 4.93 0.76 -27.84
CA LEU A 189 3.51 0.55 -28.10
C LEU A 189 3.09 -0.89 -28.50
N PRO A 190 3.75 -2.00 -28.09
CA PRO A 190 3.17 -3.31 -28.30
C PRO A 190 1.99 -3.56 -27.35
N LYS A 191 1.25 -4.64 -27.63
CA LYS A 191 0.19 -5.18 -26.78
C LYS A 191 0.69 -5.32 -25.33
N ARG A 192 0.15 -4.50 -24.42
CA ARG A 192 0.43 -4.54 -22.98
C ARG A 192 -0.61 -5.39 -22.27
N ASP A 193 -0.19 -6.30 -21.41
CA ASP A 193 -1.13 -7.03 -20.55
C ASP A 193 -1.94 -6.07 -19.68
N PHE A 194 -3.16 -6.44 -19.32
CA PHE A 194 -4.05 -5.70 -18.42
C PHE A 194 -4.56 -4.33 -18.91
N ILE A 195 -4.08 -3.79 -20.03
CA ILE A 195 -4.50 -2.45 -20.50
C ILE A 195 -6.02 -2.35 -20.76
N ASN A 196 -6.63 -3.46 -21.16
CA ASN A 196 -8.07 -3.56 -21.41
C ASN A 196 -8.90 -3.89 -20.15
N TRP A 197 -8.33 -3.76 -18.95
CA TRP A 197 -8.96 -4.18 -17.69
C TRP A 197 -10.38 -3.60 -17.50
N TYR A 198 -10.56 -2.32 -17.79
CA TYR A 198 -11.86 -1.67 -17.64
C TYR A 198 -12.90 -2.15 -18.66
N ASP A 199 -12.48 -2.42 -19.89
CA ASP A 199 -13.35 -2.99 -20.91
C ASP A 199 -13.76 -4.42 -20.53
N LEU A 200 -12.81 -5.22 -20.01
CA LEU A 200 -13.09 -6.58 -19.51
C LEU A 200 -14.09 -6.57 -18.35
N ILE A 201 -13.97 -5.62 -17.41
CA ILE A 201 -14.98 -5.46 -16.35
C ILE A 201 -16.32 -5.06 -16.95
N ARG A 202 -16.36 -4.00 -17.80
CA ARG A 202 -17.61 -3.46 -18.36
C ARG A 202 -18.37 -4.52 -19.16
N GLU A 203 -17.66 -5.36 -19.90
CA GLU A 203 -18.21 -6.43 -20.73
C GLU A 203 -18.47 -7.72 -19.95
N ASN A 204 -18.22 -7.74 -18.63
CA ASN A 204 -18.31 -8.92 -17.77
C ASN A 204 -17.48 -10.12 -18.28
N LYS A 205 -16.30 -9.83 -18.85
CA LYS A 205 -15.35 -10.81 -19.40
C LYS A 205 -14.16 -11.09 -18.49
N SER A 206 -14.02 -10.35 -17.38
CA SER A 206 -12.91 -10.49 -16.43
C SER A 206 -13.07 -11.62 -15.41
N ASN A 207 -14.10 -12.48 -15.53
CA ASN A 207 -14.48 -13.47 -14.51
C ASN A 207 -14.64 -12.86 -13.11
N SER A 208 -14.97 -11.57 -13.05
CA SER A 208 -15.04 -10.78 -11.82
C SER A 208 -16.46 -10.23 -11.59
N PRO A 209 -16.94 -10.17 -10.34
CA PRO A 209 -18.25 -9.59 -10.00
C PRO A 209 -18.27 -8.05 -10.07
N CYS A 210 -17.21 -7.42 -10.59
CA CYS A 210 -17.05 -5.96 -10.53
C CYS A 210 -18.09 -5.16 -11.32
N HIS A 211 -18.66 -5.70 -12.42
CA HIS A 211 -19.52 -4.95 -13.34
C HIS A 211 -20.83 -4.43 -12.70
N THR A 212 -21.30 -5.07 -11.61
CA THR A 212 -22.45 -4.62 -10.80
C THR A 212 -22.06 -4.06 -9.44
N CYS A 213 -20.77 -4.02 -9.12
CA CYS A 213 -20.30 -3.66 -7.78
C CYS A 213 -20.39 -2.14 -7.54
N LYS A 214 -21.13 -1.73 -6.50
CA LYS A 214 -21.29 -0.31 -6.13
C LYS A 214 -19.97 0.37 -5.68
N ILE A 215 -18.98 -0.42 -5.28
CA ILE A 215 -17.65 0.06 -4.82
C ILE A 215 -16.66 0.20 -5.99
N LEU A 216 -17.02 -0.22 -7.21
CA LEU A 216 -16.13 -0.14 -8.38
C LEU A 216 -15.51 1.26 -8.62
N PRO A 217 -16.24 2.39 -8.48
CA PRO A 217 -15.65 3.72 -8.65
C PRO A 217 -14.57 4.09 -7.61
N ILE A 218 -14.47 3.32 -6.54
CA ILE A 218 -13.51 3.49 -5.45
C ILE A 218 -12.35 2.51 -5.59
N CYS A 219 -12.59 1.27 -6.03
CA CYS A 219 -11.55 0.24 -6.11
C CYS A 219 -10.92 0.05 -7.49
N GLY A 220 -11.61 0.44 -8.58
CA GLY A 220 -11.18 0.19 -9.96
C GLY A 220 -11.06 -1.29 -10.33
N GLY A 221 -11.73 -2.17 -9.57
CA GLY A 221 -11.65 -3.62 -9.73
C GLY A 221 -10.43 -4.27 -9.08
N ALA A 222 -9.59 -3.51 -8.36
CA ALA A 222 -8.36 -4.01 -7.74
C ALA A 222 -7.39 -4.68 -8.73
N CYS A 223 -6.51 -5.57 -8.28
CA CYS A 223 -5.34 -6.01 -9.05
C CYS A 223 -5.72 -6.91 -10.26
N PRO A 224 -5.52 -6.47 -11.52
CA PRO A 224 -5.89 -7.28 -12.70
C PRO A 224 -5.04 -8.56 -12.84
N LYS A 225 -3.80 -8.55 -12.33
CA LYS A 225 -2.91 -9.72 -12.31
C LYS A 225 -3.50 -10.85 -11.49
N THR A 226 -3.92 -10.59 -10.25
CA THR A 226 -4.46 -11.64 -9.38
C THR A 226 -5.78 -12.20 -9.92
N TRP A 227 -6.61 -11.37 -10.56
CA TRP A 227 -7.78 -11.85 -11.31
C TRP A 227 -7.41 -12.82 -12.44
N LYS A 228 -6.35 -12.52 -13.22
CA LYS A 228 -5.83 -13.41 -14.26
C LYS A 228 -5.33 -14.75 -13.68
N GLU A 229 -4.88 -14.75 -12.43
CA GLU A 229 -4.45 -15.94 -11.68
C GLU A 229 -5.60 -16.67 -10.97
N GLY A 230 -6.85 -16.18 -11.10
CA GLY A 230 -8.01 -16.76 -10.41
C GLY A 230 -8.13 -16.40 -8.93
N ILE A 231 -7.33 -15.44 -8.44
CA ILE A 231 -7.34 -14.97 -7.06
C ILE A 231 -8.21 -13.72 -6.94
N PHE A 232 -9.38 -13.87 -6.32
CA PHE A 232 -10.31 -12.78 -6.05
C PHE A 232 -9.69 -11.76 -5.08
N SER A 233 -9.50 -10.52 -5.54
CA SER A 233 -8.79 -9.48 -4.78
C SER A 233 -9.67 -8.28 -4.47
N CYS A 234 -10.89 -8.50 -3.97
CA CYS A 234 -11.71 -7.40 -3.48
C CYS A 234 -10.96 -6.67 -2.34
N PRO A 235 -10.93 -5.32 -2.33
CA PRO A 235 -10.25 -4.60 -1.26
C PRO A 235 -11.06 -4.59 0.04
N PRO A 236 -10.43 -4.41 1.22
CA PRO A 236 -11.09 -4.33 2.52
C PRO A 236 -12.24 -3.32 2.57
N ILE A 237 -12.10 -2.19 1.86
CA ILE A 237 -13.13 -1.15 1.76
C ILE A 237 -14.50 -1.66 1.29
N LYS A 238 -14.55 -2.78 0.56
CA LYS A 238 -15.84 -3.39 0.17
C LYS A 238 -16.64 -3.86 1.39
N PHE A 239 -15.96 -4.25 2.46
CA PHE A 239 -16.52 -4.92 3.62
C PHE A 239 -16.69 -3.95 4.81
N ASN A 240 -15.89 -2.89 4.90
CA ASN A 240 -15.94 -1.93 6.02
C ASN A 240 -16.35 -0.49 5.64
N ILE A 241 -16.91 -0.26 4.44
CA ILE A 241 -17.33 1.09 4.02
C ILE A 241 -18.41 1.67 4.93
N GLU A 242 -19.34 0.85 5.42
CA GLU A 242 -20.43 1.29 6.30
C GLU A 242 -19.87 1.77 7.64
N ASP A 243 -18.93 1.03 8.22
CA ASP A 243 -18.22 1.41 9.45
C ASP A 243 -17.41 2.70 9.26
N ARG A 244 -16.72 2.85 8.13
CA ARG A 244 -16.00 4.10 7.82
C ARG A 244 -16.93 5.31 7.69
N ILE A 245 -18.11 5.13 7.12
CA ILE A 245 -19.13 6.19 7.05
C ILE A 245 -19.61 6.55 8.46
N ALA A 246 -19.92 5.54 9.29
CA ALA A 246 -20.33 5.76 10.68
C ALA A 246 -19.22 6.47 11.49
N LEU A 247 -17.97 6.02 11.36
CA LEU A 247 -16.80 6.61 12.00
C LEU A 247 -16.60 8.06 11.57
N SER A 248 -16.67 8.34 10.26
CA SER A 248 -16.57 9.70 9.72
C SER A 248 -17.68 10.60 10.25
N TYR A 249 -18.90 10.08 10.38
CA TYR A 249 -20.02 10.84 10.94
C TYR A 249 -19.78 11.17 12.42
N LEU A 250 -19.36 10.20 13.24
CA LEU A 250 -19.07 10.43 14.66
C LEU A 250 -18.03 11.52 14.88
N ILE A 251 -16.95 11.49 14.09
CA ILE A 251 -15.88 12.50 14.16
C ILE A 251 -16.39 13.88 13.74
N SER A 252 -17.25 13.95 12.72
CA SER A 252 -17.85 15.22 12.30
C SER A 252 -18.74 15.87 13.37
N GLN A 253 -19.36 15.06 14.24
CA GLN A 253 -20.27 15.54 15.28
C GLN A 253 -19.56 15.93 16.58
N LYS A 254 -18.55 15.16 16.97
CA LYS A 254 -17.96 15.21 18.31
C LYS A 254 -16.44 15.46 18.32
N GLY A 255 -15.82 15.63 17.16
CA GLY A 255 -14.36 15.67 17.04
C GLY A 255 -13.71 14.31 17.30
N ALA A 256 -12.38 14.30 17.42
CA ALA A 256 -11.62 13.09 17.75
C ALA A 256 -11.72 12.70 19.24
N GLU A 257 -12.28 13.56 20.09
CA GLU A 257 -12.45 13.34 21.54
C GLU A 257 -13.35 12.14 21.87
N VAL A 258 -14.17 11.67 20.91
CA VAL A 258 -14.97 10.44 21.05
C VAL A 258 -14.12 9.23 21.43
N PHE A 259 -12.84 9.22 21.02
CA PHE A 259 -11.95 8.09 21.22
C PHE A 259 -11.16 8.14 22.54
N GLU A 260 -11.32 9.17 23.38
CA GLU A 260 -10.69 9.21 24.70
C GLU A 260 -11.33 8.23 25.69
N THR A 261 -12.60 7.86 25.46
CA THR A 261 -13.38 6.95 26.30
C THR A 261 -13.29 5.46 25.90
N PHE A 262 -12.61 5.14 24.80
CA PHE A 262 -12.34 3.76 24.35
C PHE A 262 -10.89 3.39 24.62
#